data_AF-A0AAU5ZAB7-F1
#
_entry.id   AF-A0AAU5ZAB7-F1
#
_cell.length_a   1.000
_cell.length_b   1.000
_cell.length_c   1.000
_cell.angle_alpha   90.00
_cell.angle_beta   90.00
_cell.angle_gamma   90.00
#
_symmetry.space_group_name_H-M   'P 1'
#
loop_
_entity.id
_entity.type
_entity.pdbx_description
1 polymer ?
#
loop_
_entity_poly.entity_id
_entity_poly.type
_entity_poly.pdbx_seq_one_letter_code
_entity_poly.pdbx_strand_id
1 'polypeptide(L)'
;METDRARGDYIDPSAGKVRFEVIAERWLKSRVVDPASAIRYESSLRLHVAPVFGRRQLRSIKPSEIAGWIADLDARFGSSTARTAFLVLHGTLELAVDDEAIKRNPAKHGL
;
A
#
# COMPACT_ATOMS: atom_id res chain seq x y z
N MET A 1 -19.83 -10.34 -36.75
CA MET A 1 -20.46 -10.40 -35.43
C MET A 1 -19.57 -11.32 -34.61
N GLU A 2 -18.90 -10.95 -33.54
CA GLU A 2 -18.91 -9.76 -32.70
C GLU A 2 -17.54 -9.72 -31.99
N THR A 3 -17.10 -8.52 -31.66
CA THR A 3 -15.74 -8.17 -31.23
C THR A 3 -15.65 -8.22 -29.71
N ASP A 4 -14.82 -9.08 -29.12
CA ASP A 4 -14.60 -9.04 -27.66
C ASP A 4 -13.12 -9.09 -27.26
N ARG A 5 -12.58 -7.86 -27.14
CA ARG A 5 -11.66 -7.38 -26.10
C ARG A 5 -10.37 -8.17 -25.83
N ALA A 6 -9.41 -8.04 -26.75
CA ALA A 6 -7.98 -8.07 -26.42
C ALA A 6 -7.44 -6.67 -26.08
N ARG A 7 -8.19 -5.88 -25.31
CA ARG A 7 -7.78 -4.54 -24.86
C ARG A 7 -7.92 -4.46 -23.35
N GLY A 8 -6.84 -4.72 -22.64
CA GLY A 8 -6.79 -4.46 -21.21
C GLY A 8 -5.79 -5.30 -20.47
N ASP A 9 -4.51 -5.26 -20.86
CA ASP A 9 -3.45 -5.64 -19.92
C ASP A 9 -2.01 -5.28 -20.34
N TYR A 10 -1.77 -4.08 -20.88
CA TYR A 10 -0.38 -3.63 -20.99
C TYR A 10 0.01 -2.90 -19.71
N ILE A 11 0.23 -3.67 -18.63
CA ILE A 11 1.00 -3.18 -17.48
C ILE A 11 2.45 -3.25 -17.91
N ASP A 12 3.15 -2.12 -17.90
CA ASP A 12 4.57 -2.06 -18.22
C ASP A 12 5.32 -3.17 -17.44
N PRO A 13 6.14 -4.01 -18.09
CA PRO A 13 6.82 -5.13 -17.42
C PRO A 13 7.80 -4.68 -16.31
N SER A 14 8.10 -3.38 -16.22
CA SER A 14 8.82 -2.74 -15.11
C SER A 14 7.90 -2.17 -14.03
N ALA A 15 6.65 -1.79 -14.35
CA ALA A 15 5.65 -1.31 -13.39
C ALA A 15 5.38 -2.34 -12.27
N GLY A 16 5.32 -3.62 -12.62
CA GLY A 16 5.19 -4.69 -11.62
C GLY A 16 6.40 -4.84 -10.69
N LYS A 17 7.57 -4.28 -11.04
CA LYS A 17 8.82 -4.36 -10.27
C LYS A 17 9.04 -3.17 -9.33
N VAL A 18 8.16 -2.17 -9.35
CA VAL A 18 8.23 -1.03 -8.45
C VAL A 18 8.15 -1.51 -7.01
N ARG A 19 9.07 -1.01 -6.17
CA ARG A 19 9.12 -1.32 -4.74
C ARG A 19 8.10 -0.46 -4.00
N PHE A 20 7.51 -1.02 -2.95
CA PHE A 20 6.54 -0.32 -2.11
C PHE A 20 7.11 0.99 -1.55
N GLU A 21 8.37 1.00 -1.08
CA GLU A 21 9.02 2.18 -0.50
C GLU A 21 8.99 3.40 -1.44
N VAL A 22 9.14 3.19 -2.76
CA VAL A 22 9.14 4.26 -3.75
C VAL A 22 7.78 4.95 -3.82
N ILE A 23 6.68 4.18 -3.77
CA ILE A 23 5.33 4.74 -3.77
C ILE A 23 5.00 5.32 -2.39
N ALA A 24 5.48 4.70 -1.30
CA ALA A 24 5.23 5.18 0.06
C ALA A 24 5.82 6.57 0.30
N GLU A 25 7.02 6.83 -0.21
CA GLU A 25 7.63 8.17 -0.15
C GLU A 25 6.83 9.20 -0.94
N ARG A 26 6.34 8.85 -2.14
CA ARG A 26 5.49 9.74 -2.95
C ARG A 26 4.16 10.02 -2.27
N TRP A 27 3.55 8.98 -1.71
CA TRP A 27 2.29 9.07 -0.99
C TRP A 27 2.44 10.00 0.23
N LEU A 28 3.50 9.84 1.02
CA LEU A 28 3.74 10.71 2.18
C LEU A 28 3.92 12.18 1.76
N LYS A 29 4.67 12.43 0.68
CA LYS A 29 4.90 13.79 0.13
C LYS A 29 3.65 14.43 -0.47
N SER A 30 2.69 13.64 -0.95
CA SER A 30 1.45 14.17 -1.53
C SER A 30 0.36 14.46 -0.48
N ARG A 31 0.56 14.05 0.79
CA ARG A 31 -0.42 14.30 1.85
C ARG A 31 -0.44 15.77 2.27
N VAL A 32 -1.57 16.42 2.04
CA VAL A 32 -1.92 17.69 2.69
C VAL A 32 -2.72 17.39 3.95
N VAL A 33 -2.04 17.33 5.10
CA VAL A 33 -2.62 17.05 6.42
C VAL A 33 -1.96 17.93 7.49
N ASP A 34 -2.60 18.05 8.64
CA ASP A 34 -2.01 18.72 9.81
C ASP A 34 -0.65 18.09 10.22
N PRO A 35 0.32 18.87 10.73
CA PRO A 35 1.65 18.38 11.10
C PRO A 35 1.64 17.16 12.02
N ALA A 36 0.71 17.07 12.98
CA ALA A 36 0.62 15.92 13.87
C ALA A 36 0.25 14.63 13.10
N SER A 37 -0.59 14.74 12.08
CA SER A 37 -0.96 13.62 11.22
C SER A 37 0.19 13.20 10.31
N ALA A 38 0.95 14.16 9.76
CA ALA A 38 2.13 13.87 8.97
C ALA A 38 3.18 13.09 9.77
N ILE A 39 3.48 13.52 11.00
CA ILE A 39 4.41 12.84 11.90
C ILE A 39 3.94 11.42 12.23
N ARG A 40 2.64 11.24 12.49
CA ARG A 40 2.05 9.92 12.75
C ARG A 40 2.20 8.99 11.55
N TYR A 41 1.93 9.47 10.34
CA TYR A 41 2.06 8.66 9.12
C TYR A 41 3.52 8.31 8.83
N GLU A 42 4.44 9.26 8.96
CA GLU A 42 5.87 8.99 8.79
C GLU A 42 6.38 7.96 9.81
N SER A 43 6.03 8.15 11.08
CA SER A 43 6.42 7.23 12.16
C SER A 43 5.85 5.84 11.91
N SER A 44 4.57 5.76 11.52
CA SER A 44 3.92 4.49 11.23
C SER A 44 4.53 3.79 10.00
N LEU A 45 4.86 4.56 8.96
CA LEU A 45 5.56 4.05 7.78
C LEU A 45 6.91 3.45 8.19
N ARG A 46 7.73 4.21 8.92
CA ARG A 46 9.08 3.83 9.31
C ARG A 46 9.12 2.63 10.26
N LEU A 47 8.22 2.59 11.24
CA LEU A 47 8.26 1.61 12.33
C LEU A 47 7.51 0.31 12.03
N HIS A 48 6.44 0.37 11.23
CA HIS A 48 5.51 -0.76 11.08
C HIS A 48 5.37 -1.23 9.64
N VAL A 49 5.29 -0.32 8.67
CA VAL A 49 5.00 -0.67 7.27
C VAL A 49 6.29 -1.02 6.50
N ALA A 50 7.29 -0.14 6.52
CA ALA A 50 8.53 -0.28 5.77
C ALA A 50 9.35 -1.53 6.14
N PRO A 51 9.44 -1.96 7.42
CA PRO A 51 10.16 -3.18 7.77
C PRO A 51 9.59 -4.44 7.12
N VAL A 52 8.29 -4.46 6.82
CA VAL A 52 7.58 -5.63 6.25
C VAL A 52 7.45 -5.51 4.73
N PHE A 53 7.00 -4.35 4.24
CA PHE A 53 6.62 -4.17 2.85
C PHE A 53 7.59 -3.32 2.04
N GLY A 54 8.43 -2.48 2.66
CA GLY A 54 9.21 -1.44 1.97
C GLY A 54 9.97 -1.94 0.73
N ARG A 55 10.75 -3.00 0.90
CA ARG A 55 11.57 -3.60 -0.16
C ARG A 55 10.80 -4.55 -1.10
N ARG A 56 9.54 -4.84 -0.80
CA ARG A 56 8.71 -5.76 -1.59
C ARG A 56 8.26 -5.07 -2.87
N GLN A 57 8.18 -5.85 -3.94
CA GLN A 57 7.53 -5.41 -5.17
C GLN A 57 6.03 -5.31 -4.93
N LEU A 58 5.37 -4.26 -5.41
CA LEU A 58 3.94 -4.03 -5.19
C LEU A 58 3.10 -5.25 -5.61
N ARG A 59 3.41 -5.86 -6.76
CA ARG A 59 2.72 -7.07 -7.27
C ARG A 59 2.84 -8.30 -6.38
N SER A 60 3.82 -8.33 -5.47
CA SER A 60 4.09 -9.47 -4.59
C SER A 60 3.33 -9.42 -3.27
N ILE A 61 2.63 -8.32 -2.98
CA ILE A 61 1.90 -8.12 -1.74
C ILE A 61 0.51 -8.73 -1.89
N LYS A 62 0.16 -9.68 -1.02
CA LYS A 62 -1.12 -10.39 -1.06
C LYS A 62 -2.08 -9.89 0.04
N PRO A 63 -3.40 -9.92 -0.19
CA PRO A 63 -4.39 -9.59 0.84
C PRO A 63 -4.25 -10.42 2.13
N SER A 64 -3.89 -11.71 2.01
CA SER A 64 -3.70 -12.59 3.17
C SER A 64 -2.49 -12.20 4.03
N GLU A 65 -1.40 -11.72 3.41
CA GLU A 65 -0.23 -11.21 4.14
C GLU A 65 -0.59 -9.93 4.91
N ILE A 66 -1.39 -9.06 4.30
CA ILE A 66 -1.87 -7.82 4.92
C ILE A 66 -2.76 -8.14 6.13
N ALA A 67 -3.71 -9.07 5.99
CA ALA A 67 -4.60 -9.47 7.08
C ALA A 67 -3.83 -10.04 8.29
N GLY A 68 -2.86 -10.94 8.03
CA GLY A 68 -2.00 -11.48 9.08
C GLY A 68 -1.13 -10.42 9.76
N TRP A 69 -0.60 -9.48 8.98
CA TRP A 69 0.19 -8.37 9.51
C TRP A 69 -0.63 -7.39 10.36
N ILE A 70 -1.89 -7.10 9.99
CA ILE A 70 -2.79 -6.26 10.80
C ILE A 70 -3.05 -6.94 12.15
N ALA A 71 -3.33 -8.25 12.16
CA ALA A 71 -3.56 -9.01 13.39
C ALA A 71 -2.32 -9.02 14.30
N ASP A 72 -1.11 -9.17 13.74
CA ASP A 72 0.15 -9.06 14.50
C ASP A 72 0.32 -7.67 15.13
N LEU A 73 0.08 -6.61 14.35
CA LEU A 73 0.19 -5.24 14.86
C LEU A 73 -0.83 -4.94 15.95
N ASP A 74 -2.06 -5.40 15.79
CA ASP A 74 -3.13 -5.21 16.78
C ASP A 74 -2.75 -5.89 18.10
N ALA A 75 -2.30 -7.14 18.04
CA ALA A 75 -1.89 -7.90 19.23
C ALA A 75 -0.69 -7.27 19.96
N ARG A 76 0.24 -6.63 19.22
CA ARG A 76 1.50 -6.11 19.79
C ARG A 76 1.46 -4.65 20.20
N PHE A 77 0.72 -3.82 19.47
CA PHE A 77 0.74 -2.37 19.60
C PHE A 77 -0.65 -1.74 19.74
N GLY A 78 -1.71 -2.56 19.72
CA GLY A 78 -3.10 -2.14 19.85
C GLY A 78 -3.73 -1.62 18.56
N SER A 79 -5.06 -1.59 18.55
CA SER A 79 -5.88 -1.31 17.36
C SER A 79 -5.64 0.07 16.75
N SER A 80 -5.35 1.08 17.58
CA SER A 80 -5.03 2.43 17.10
C SER A 80 -3.78 2.44 16.21
N THR A 81 -2.75 1.70 16.62
CA THR A 81 -1.49 1.57 15.87
C THR A 81 -1.71 0.76 14.60
N ALA A 82 -2.41 -0.38 14.71
CA ALA A 82 -2.74 -1.23 13.57
C ALA A 82 -3.55 -0.46 12.51
N ARG A 83 -4.55 0.34 12.92
CA ARG A 83 -5.35 1.16 12.02
C ARG A 83 -4.54 2.25 11.33
N THR A 84 -3.62 2.91 12.05
CA THR A 84 -2.74 3.93 11.46
C THR A 84 -1.79 3.32 10.43
N ALA A 85 -1.19 2.18 10.76
CA ALA A 85 -0.32 1.46 9.83
C ALA A 85 -1.07 0.96 8.60
N PHE A 86 -2.29 0.46 8.78
CA PHE A 86 -3.15 0.07 7.69
C PHE A 86 -3.54 1.24 6.78
N LEU A 87 -3.87 2.41 7.33
CA LEU A 87 -4.17 3.62 6.53
C LEU A 87 -2.99 4.02 5.63
N VAL A 88 -1.77 3.96 6.15
CA VAL A 88 -0.55 4.25 5.38
C VAL A 88 -0.35 3.21 4.27
N LEU A 89 -0.47 1.91 4.60
CA LEU A 89 -0.35 0.82 3.63
C LEU A 89 -1.40 0.95 2.52
N HIS A 90 -2.67 1.10 2.90
CA HIS A 90 -3.80 1.22 1.98
C HIS A 90 -3.63 2.42 1.07
N GLY A 91 -3.36 3.61 1.62
CA GLY A 91 -3.18 4.83 0.85
C GLY A 91 -2.01 4.74 -0.15
N THR A 92 -0.92 4.11 0.26
CA THR A 92 0.22 3.85 -0.64
C THR A 92 -0.19 2.94 -1.81
N LEU A 93 -0.95 1.88 -1.53
CA LEU A 93 -1.40 0.95 -2.56
C LEU A 93 -2.50 1.53 -3.46
N GLU A 94 -3.33 2.44 -2.95
CA GLU A 94 -4.25 3.22 -3.78
C GLU A 94 -3.49 4.13 -4.74
N LEU A 95 -2.47 4.85 -4.27
CA LEU A 95 -1.62 5.66 -5.15
C LEU A 95 -0.92 4.80 -6.20
N ALA A 96 -0.51 3.58 -5.85
CA ALA A 96 0.06 2.65 -6.82
C ALA A 96 -0.95 2.18 -7.89
N VAL A 97 -2.25 2.16 -7.56
CA VAL A 97 -3.30 1.88 -8.55
C VAL A 97 -3.51 3.08 -9.46
N ASP A 98 -3.55 4.29 -8.88
CA ASP A 98 -3.69 5.55 -9.62
C ASP A 98 -2.53 5.77 -10.60
N ASP A 99 -1.29 5.45 -10.17
CA ASP A 99 -0.07 5.46 -10.99
C ASP A 99 0.01 4.27 -12.00
N GLU A 100 -1.03 3.43 -12.11
CA GLU A 100 -1.08 2.22 -12.94
C GLU A 100 0.04 1.19 -12.65
N ALA A 101 0.71 1.30 -11.50
CA ALA A 101 1.78 0.38 -11.08
C ALA A 101 1.27 -1.01 -10.69
N ILE A 102 0.02 -1.07 -10.19
CA ILE A 102 -0.72 -2.31 -9.94
C ILE A 102 -2.18 -2.13 -10.39
N LYS A 103 -2.82 -3.22 -10.83
CA LYS A 103 -4.21 -3.16 -11.33
C LYS A 103 -5.27 -2.94 -10.25
N ARG A 104 -4.98 -3.38 -9.03
CA ARG A 104 -5.93 -3.35 -7.91
C ARG A 104 -5.19 -3.25 -6.60
N ASN A 105 -5.79 -2.57 -5.65
CA ASN A 105 -5.27 -2.50 -4.30
C ASN A 105 -5.55 -3.82 -3.55
N PRO A 106 -4.53 -4.58 -3.12
CA PRO A 106 -4.73 -5.80 -2.33
C PRO A 106 -5.26 -5.52 -0.91
N ALA A 107 -5.26 -4.27 -0.45
CA ALA A 107 -5.78 -3.82 0.83
C ALA A 107 -7.26 -3.38 0.80
N LYS A 108 -7.98 -3.53 -0.33
CA LYS A 108 -9.34 -2.99 -0.52
C LYS A 108 -10.39 -3.40 0.53
N HIS A 109 -10.18 -4.54 1.20
CA HIS A 109 -11.10 -5.07 2.22
C HIS A 109 -10.51 -5.03 3.64
N GLY A 110 -9.48 -4.25 3.89
CA GLY A 110 -8.85 -4.21 5.20
C GLY A 110 -9.65 -3.37 6.20
N LEU A 111 -9.99 -4.04 7.32
CA LEU A 111 -10.76 -3.60 8.49
C LEU A 111 -12.26 -3.32 8.26
#